data_AF-A0A3A3Z6P3-F1
#
_entry.id   AF-A0A3A3Z6P3-F1
#
_cell.length_a   1.000
_cell.length_b   1.000
_cell.length_c   1.000
_cell.angle_alpha   90.00
_cell.angle_beta   90.00
_cell.angle_gamma   90.00
#
_symmetry.space_group_name_H-M   'P 1'
#
loop_
_entity.id
_entity.type
_entity.pdbx_description
1 polymer ?
#
loop_
_entity_poly.entity_id
_entity_poly.type
_entity_poly.pdbx_seq_one_letter_code
_entity_poly.pdbx_strand_id
1 'polypeptide(L)'
;MARNPSLDLDLLRATLDEVRAPWRMASTPMTELVEDEREWRLGVPPPPASARPLPAASVAAATSDELPARFDVRDVDGVDYDTPVKDQGACGSCVAFGTAAAMEVTYRRTGLTTEPLDLSEAHLFYCHARDEGRTCGTGWYPERALVAARSKGVTTEDKYPYVAGDQDGSGLAPDWQDSLATVTDFEMVTGDPLAMKRAIVERGAVVACLHVYQDFFSYGGGVYTHVTGEHAGGHCVLLVGYDDDEGCWLGRNSWGTGWGEGGYFRIAYGECLIEGYESAAVTDVVLSGPAPEPTEPPEWPGRYLRYPPLTVGDDVRQWQERMLERGHDLDADGQYGPASRDACRLLQEEHGLWADGVVGPLTWQATFS
;
A
#
# COMPACT_ATOMS: atom_id res chain seq x y z
N MET A 1 37.70 -13.09 -2.55
CA MET A 1 36.83 -12.32 -1.65
C MET A 1 36.57 -13.19 -0.44
N ALA A 2 36.95 -12.71 0.75
CA ALA A 2 36.76 -13.47 1.99
C ALA A 2 35.25 -13.57 2.23
N ARG A 3 34.75 -14.79 2.45
CA ARG A 3 33.36 -15.01 2.87
C ARG A 3 33.22 -14.38 4.25
N ASN A 4 32.39 -13.36 4.39
CA ASN A 4 32.05 -12.81 5.70
C ASN A 4 31.41 -13.96 6.53
N PRO A 5 31.86 -14.24 7.77
CA PRO A 5 31.38 -15.41 8.49
C PRO A 5 29.88 -15.29 8.83
N SER A 6 29.24 -16.45 9.02
CA SER A 6 27.94 -16.56 9.67
C SER A 6 27.94 -15.85 11.02
N LEU A 7 26.78 -15.34 11.46
CA LEU A 7 26.62 -14.73 12.79
C LEU A 7 27.09 -15.72 13.88
N ASP A 8 27.93 -15.25 14.80
CA ASP A 8 28.36 -16.03 15.96
C ASP A 8 27.28 -15.99 17.05
N LEU A 9 26.35 -16.94 16.99
CA LEU A 9 25.20 -16.99 17.91
C LEU A 9 25.60 -17.32 19.35
N ASP A 10 26.72 -18.02 19.56
CA ASP A 10 27.21 -18.33 20.90
C ASP A 10 27.82 -17.09 21.56
N LEU A 11 28.61 -16.33 20.80
CA LEU A 11 29.11 -15.03 21.24
C LEU A 11 27.96 -14.05 21.50
N LEU A 12 26.98 -13.99 20.58
CA LEU A 12 25.81 -13.12 20.75
C LEU A 12 25.06 -13.48 22.03
N ARG A 13 24.77 -14.77 22.27
CA ARG A 13 24.08 -15.20 23.49
C ARG A 13 24.84 -14.80 24.75
N ALA A 14 26.14 -15.04 24.80
CA ALA A 14 26.98 -14.66 25.94
C ALA A 14 26.96 -13.13 26.16
N THR A 15 27.01 -12.35 25.07
CA THR A 15 26.94 -10.88 25.13
C THR A 15 25.60 -10.40 25.67
N LEU A 16 24.47 -10.96 25.19
CA LEU A 16 23.13 -10.62 25.66
C LEU A 16 22.94 -10.96 27.15
N ASP A 17 23.46 -12.11 27.60
CA ASP A 17 23.42 -12.53 29.00
C ASP A 17 24.25 -11.60 29.90
N GLU A 18 25.44 -11.18 29.45
CA GLU A 18 26.32 -10.28 30.20
C GLU A 18 25.65 -8.92 30.45
N VAL A 19 25.04 -8.33 29.42
CA VAL A 19 24.37 -7.02 29.52
C VAL A 19 22.94 -7.11 30.05
N ARG A 20 22.42 -8.32 30.26
CA ARG A 20 21.02 -8.59 30.65
C ARG A 20 20.03 -7.95 29.69
N ALA A 21 20.22 -8.21 28.39
CA ALA A 21 19.39 -7.64 27.35
C ALA A 21 17.90 -7.99 27.56
N PRO A 22 16.97 -7.06 27.23
CA PRO A 22 15.52 -7.29 27.37
C PRO A 22 14.92 -8.18 26.27
N TRP A 23 15.77 -8.80 25.45
CA TRP A 23 15.39 -9.69 24.36
C TRP A 23 16.32 -10.90 24.28
N ARG A 24 15.86 -11.96 23.61
CA ARG A 24 16.62 -13.20 23.39
C ARG A 24 16.89 -13.41 21.91
N MET A 25 18.06 -13.96 21.60
CA MET A 25 18.34 -14.49 20.27
C MET A 25 17.57 -15.79 19.99
N ALA A 26 17.47 -16.15 18.72
CA ALA A 26 17.03 -17.44 18.20
C ALA A 26 17.85 -17.80 16.94
N SER A 27 17.89 -19.09 16.62
CA SER A 27 18.24 -19.52 15.27
C SER A 27 17.03 -19.22 14.38
N THR A 28 17.22 -18.42 13.35
CA THR A 28 16.17 -17.99 12.40
C THR A 28 16.62 -18.30 10.97
N PRO A 29 15.71 -18.27 9.98
CA PRO A 29 16.12 -18.35 8.57
C PRO A 29 17.19 -17.32 8.19
N MET A 30 17.24 -16.14 8.84
CA MET A 30 18.25 -15.13 8.56
C MET A 30 19.64 -15.49 9.11
N THR A 31 19.70 -16.27 10.20
CA THR A 31 20.97 -16.73 10.77
C THR A 31 21.66 -17.81 9.94
N GLU A 32 20.91 -18.49 9.07
CA GLU A 32 21.41 -19.53 8.15
C GLU A 32 22.09 -18.95 6.90
N LEU A 33 21.81 -17.68 6.59
CA LEU A 33 22.33 -16.98 5.41
C LEU A 33 23.75 -16.46 5.63
N VAL A 34 24.46 -16.17 4.54
CA VAL A 34 25.68 -15.34 4.62
C VAL A 34 25.31 -13.85 4.66
N GLU A 35 26.29 -13.00 4.94
CA GLU A 35 26.04 -11.56 5.12
C GLU A 35 25.44 -10.89 3.89
N ASP A 36 26.06 -11.05 2.72
CA ASP A 36 25.54 -10.49 1.48
C ASP A 36 24.07 -10.91 1.24
N GLU A 37 23.71 -12.16 1.53
CA GLU A 37 22.34 -12.68 1.38
C GLU A 37 21.35 -12.05 2.37
N ARG A 38 21.81 -11.69 3.58
CA ARG A 38 21.02 -10.90 4.53
C ARG A 38 20.86 -9.47 4.06
N GLU A 39 21.94 -8.85 3.58
CA GLU A 39 21.92 -7.48 3.06
C GLU A 39 21.01 -7.32 1.84
N TRP A 40 20.86 -8.35 1.01
CA TRP A 40 19.87 -8.38 -0.09
C TRP A 40 18.42 -8.22 0.37
N ARG A 41 18.11 -8.37 1.66
CA ARG A 41 16.78 -8.12 2.24
C ARG A 41 16.61 -6.69 2.76
N LEU A 42 17.68 -5.91 2.74
CA LEU A 42 17.68 -4.50 3.14
C LEU A 42 17.50 -3.66 1.87
N GLY A 43 16.54 -2.74 1.90
CA GLY A 43 15.97 -2.15 0.68
C GLY A 43 15.54 -0.70 0.82
N VAL A 44 16.13 0.01 1.78
CA VAL A 44 15.83 1.43 2.03
C VAL A 44 17.11 2.23 1.84
N PRO A 45 17.15 3.16 0.87
CA PRO A 45 18.28 4.05 0.71
C PRO A 45 18.49 4.94 1.94
N PRO A 46 19.73 5.33 2.25
CA PRO A 46 20.09 6.00 3.50
C PRO A 46 19.16 7.17 3.88
N PRO A 47 18.90 7.38 5.18
CA PRO A 47 18.05 8.49 5.64
C PRO A 47 18.64 9.85 5.25
N PRO A 48 17.81 10.91 5.24
CA PRO A 48 18.33 12.26 5.09
C PRO A 48 19.32 12.58 6.22
N ALA A 49 20.33 13.42 5.94
CA ALA A 49 21.37 13.78 6.92
C ALA A 49 20.82 14.46 8.18
N SER A 50 19.56 14.92 8.17
CA SER A 50 18.84 15.48 9.30
C SER A 50 18.18 14.44 10.21
N ALA A 51 18.07 13.17 9.81
CA ALA A 51 17.44 12.13 10.59
C ALA A 51 18.18 11.90 11.92
N ARG A 52 17.45 11.88 13.03
CA ARG A 52 18.01 11.71 14.38
C ARG A 52 17.15 10.73 15.17
N PRO A 53 17.76 9.88 16.03
CA PRO A 53 16.99 9.08 16.95
C PRO A 53 16.28 9.99 17.95
N LEU A 54 15.09 9.59 18.39
CA LEU A 54 14.37 10.27 19.45
C LEU A 54 14.73 9.63 20.81
N PRO A 55 14.80 10.39 21.91
CA PRO A 55 14.94 9.80 23.23
C PRO A 55 13.73 8.92 23.57
N ALA A 56 13.95 7.70 24.07
CA ALA A 56 12.89 6.76 24.46
C ALA A 56 11.84 7.40 25.38
N ALA A 57 12.28 8.23 26.35
CA ALA A 57 11.38 8.95 27.25
C ALA A 57 10.47 9.96 26.54
N SER A 58 10.95 10.59 25.45
CA SER A 58 10.15 11.52 24.66
C SER A 58 9.07 10.78 23.86
N VAL A 59 9.40 9.60 23.33
CA VAL A 59 8.46 8.73 22.62
C VAL A 59 7.40 8.18 23.58
N ALA A 60 7.81 7.70 24.76
CA ALA A 60 6.89 7.24 25.80
C ALA A 60 5.97 8.36 26.30
N ALA A 61 6.48 9.59 26.43
CA ALA A 61 5.69 10.75 26.85
C ALA A 61 4.78 11.32 25.74
N ALA A 62 4.89 10.85 24.50
CA ALA A 62 4.05 11.27 23.39
C ALA A 62 2.69 10.56 23.46
N THR A 63 1.86 10.98 24.42
CA THR A 63 0.54 10.41 24.71
C THR A 63 -0.57 11.45 24.53
N SER A 64 -1.82 10.98 24.46
CA SER A 64 -3.03 11.79 24.49
C SER A 64 -4.10 11.04 25.27
N ASP A 65 -5.03 11.75 25.91
CA ASP A 65 -6.16 11.17 26.64
C ASP A 65 -7.07 10.29 25.74
N GLU A 66 -6.96 10.46 24.42
CA GLU A 66 -7.73 9.70 23.41
C GLU A 66 -7.05 8.38 23.02
N LEU A 67 -5.78 8.17 23.37
CA LEU A 67 -5.01 6.99 22.98
C LEU A 67 -4.79 6.05 24.19
N PRO A 68 -4.96 4.73 24.02
CA PRO A 68 -4.65 3.78 25.08
C PRO A 68 -3.12 3.70 25.31
N ALA A 69 -2.70 3.31 26.50
CA ALA A 69 -1.27 3.11 26.82
C ALA A 69 -0.65 1.92 26.08
N ARG A 70 -1.48 0.96 25.64
CA ARG A 70 -1.08 -0.16 24.78
C ARG A 70 -2.13 -0.38 23.71
N PHE A 71 -1.68 -0.73 22.52
CA PHE A 71 -2.56 -1.04 21.40
C PHE A 71 -1.90 -2.10 20.52
N ASP A 72 -2.69 -3.04 20.02
CA ASP A 72 -2.26 -4.07 19.09
C ASP A 72 -3.38 -4.29 18.07
N VAL A 73 -3.11 -4.02 16.79
CA VAL A 73 -4.11 -4.16 15.72
C VAL A 73 -4.60 -5.60 15.54
N ARG A 74 -3.84 -6.57 16.07
CA ARG A 74 -4.15 -8.01 16.03
C ARG A 74 -5.19 -8.43 17.06
N ASP A 75 -5.49 -7.57 18.04
CA ASP A 75 -6.53 -7.80 19.04
C ASP A 75 -7.19 -6.47 19.45
N VAL A 76 -8.13 -6.02 18.62
CA VAL A 76 -8.98 -4.86 18.91
C VAL A 76 -10.36 -5.39 19.27
N ASP A 77 -10.64 -5.46 20.58
CA ASP A 77 -11.87 -6.02 21.14
C ASP A 77 -12.17 -7.45 20.65
N GLY A 78 -11.14 -8.29 20.49
CA GLY A 78 -11.24 -9.67 20.00
C GLY A 78 -11.27 -9.81 18.48
N VAL A 79 -11.02 -8.73 17.73
CA VAL A 79 -10.94 -8.74 16.26
C VAL A 79 -9.50 -8.48 15.82
N ASP A 80 -8.98 -9.37 14.96
CA ASP A 80 -7.69 -9.23 14.30
C ASP A 80 -7.87 -8.52 12.96
N TYR A 81 -7.36 -7.28 12.86
CA TYR A 81 -7.38 -6.50 11.62
C TYR A 81 -6.05 -6.59 10.84
N ASP A 82 -5.06 -7.31 11.34
CA ASP A 82 -3.80 -7.51 10.62
C ASP A 82 -3.97 -8.50 9.45
N THR A 83 -2.96 -8.62 8.59
CA THR A 83 -2.89 -9.64 7.52
C THR A 83 -1.78 -10.66 7.79
N PRO A 84 -1.78 -11.82 7.11
CA PRO A 84 -0.71 -12.81 7.28
C PRO A 84 0.69 -12.22 7.02
N VAL A 85 1.69 -12.69 7.78
CA VAL A 85 3.10 -12.36 7.55
C VAL A 85 3.56 -12.96 6.21
N LYS A 86 4.25 -12.15 5.39
CA LYS A 86 4.85 -12.56 4.11
C LYS A 86 6.38 -12.61 4.19
N ASP A 87 7.02 -13.05 3.11
CA ASP A 87 8.49 -13.14 2.97
C ASP A 87 8.95 -12.51 1.66
N GLN A 88 9.76 -11.45 1.75
CA GLN A 88 10.33 -10.75 0.59
C GLN A 88 11.46 -11.52 -0.11
N GLY A 89 11.99 -12.58 0.50
CA GLY A 89 13.10 -13.34 -0.05
C GLY A 89 14.35 -12.50 -0.31
N ALA A 90 15.17 -12.89 -1.29
CA ALA A 90 16.44 -12.23 -1.61
C ALA A 90 16.26 -10.99 -2.50
N CYS A 91 15.49 -10.01 -2.05
CA CYS A 91 15.26 -8.76 -2.76
C CYS A 91 15.05 -7.60 -1.78
N GLY A 92 15.64 -6.42 -2.06
CA GLY A 92 15.46 -5.20 -1.27
C GLY A 92 14.09 -4.54 -1.47
N SER A 93 13.02 -5.32 -1.46
CA SER A 93 11.64 -4.86 -1.68
C SER A 93 10.85 -4.60 -0.40
N CYS A 94 11.51 -4.54 0.77
CA CYS A 94 10.88 -4.31 2.08
C CYS A 94 9.91 -3.12 2.11
N VAL A 95 10.18 -2.06 1.35
CA VAL A 95 9.29 -0.91 1.20
C VAL A 95 7.96 -1.30 0.59
N ALA A 96 7.96 -2.10 -0.48
CA ALA A 96 6.72 -2.56 -1.12
C ALA A 96 5.91 -3.46 -0.18
N PHE A 97 6.57 -4.34 0.57
CA PHE A 97 5.92 -5.17 1.60
C PHE A 97 5.31 -4.31 2.71
N GLY A 98 6.07 -3.37 3.28
CA GLY A 98 5.56 -2.46 4.30
C GLY A 98 4.38 -1.64 3.79
N THR A 99 4.47 -1.07 2.59
CA THR A 99 3.41 -0.26 1.99
C THR A 99 2.15 -1.06 1.66
N ALA A 100 2.27 -2.23 1.01
CA ALA A 100 1.14 -3.11 0.73
C ALA A 100 0.46 -3.54 2.03
N ALA A 101 1.24 -4.00 3.01
CA ALA A 101 0.78 -4.37 4.33
C ALA A 101 0.04 -3.22 5.05
N ALA A 102 0.54 -1.99 4.98
CA ALA A 102 -0.16 -0.82 5.53
C ALA A 102 -1.50 -0.56 4.85
N MET A 103 -1.56 -0.66 3.52
CA MET A 103 -2.81 -0.51 2.77
C MET A 103 -3.84 -1.57 3.18
N GLU A 104 -3.42 -2.83 3.29
CA GLU A 104 -4.28 -3.94 3.70
C GLU A 104 -4.86 -3.76 5.10
N VAL A 105 -3.99 -3.44 6.09
CA VAL A 105 -4.41 -3.24 7.48
C VAL A 105 -5.26 -2.00 7.63
N THR A 106 -4.94 -0.91 6.91
CA THR A 106 -5.77 0.29 6.92
C THR A 106 -7.15 0.02 6.34
N TYR A 107 -7.26 -0.65 5.20
CA TYR A 107 -8.55 -1.06 4.63
C TYR A 107 -9.42 -1.84 5.63
N ARG A 108 -8.82 -2.81 6.31
CA ARG A 108 -9.49 -3.62 7.35
C ARG A 108 -9.93 -2.77 8.53
N ARG A 109 -9.04 -1.92 9.05
CA ARG A 109 -9.26 -1.13 10.25
C ARG A 109 -10.27 -0.01 10.05
N THR A 110 -10.24 0.71 8.94
CA THR A 110 -11.16 1.82 8.63
C THR A 110 -12.51 1.30 8.15
N GLY A 111 -12.52 0.19 7.40
CA GLY A 111 -13.72 -0.49 6.95
C GLY A 111 -14.41 -1.34 8.02
N LEU A 112 -13.78 -1.52 9.19
CA LEU A 112 -14.21 -2.43 10.26
C LEU A 112 -14.53 -3.84 9.72
N THR A 113 -13.61 -4.36 8.91
CA THR A 113 -13.76 -5.61 8.18
C THR A 113 -12.54 -6.51 8.37
N THR A 114 -12.76 -7.82 8.29
CA THR A 114 -11.70 -8.85 8.24
C THR A 114 -11.64 -9.53 6.87
N GLU A 115 -12.32 -8.98 5.86
CA GLU A 115 -12.27 -9.52 4.50
C GLU A 115 -10.82 -9.57 3.99
N PRO A 116 -10.44 -10.61 3.24
CA PRO A 116 -9.10 -10.74 2.69
C PRO A 116 -8.85 -9.65 1.64
N LEU A 117 -7.80 -8.87 1.87
CA LEU A 117 -7.17 -8.04 0.86
C LEU A 117 -5.70 -8.46 0.85
N ASP A 118 -5.25 -9.00 -0.28
CA ASP A 118 -3.88 -9.48 -0.47
C ASP A 118 -3.31 -8.75 -1.68
N LEU A 119 -2.54 -7.71 -1.42
CA LEU A 119 -2.00 -6.83 -2.46
C LEU A 119 -0.69 -7.36 -3.00
N SER A 120 -0.46 -7.12 -4.30
CA SER A 120 0.74 -7.54 -4.99
C SER A 120 1.90 -6.61 -4.69
N GLU A 121 2.83 -7.06 -3.84
CA GLU A 121 4.12 -6.38 -3.66
C GLU A 121 4.91 -6.36 -4.98
N ALA A 122 4.76 -7.38 -5.82
CA ALA A 122 5.42 -7.47 -7.11
C ALA A 122 4.96 -6.37 -8.06
N HIS A 123 3.66 -6.07 -8.13
CA HIS A 123 3.15 -4.97 -8.94
C HIS A 123 3.67 -3.62 -8.41
N LEU A 124 3.56 -3.42 -7.10
CA LEU A 124 4.03 -2.20 -6.47
C LEU A 124 5.54 -1.98 -6.69
N PHE A 125 6.37 -3.02 -6.63
CA PHE A 125 7.82 -2.90 -6.78
C PHE A 125 8.31 -3.02 -8.24
N TYR A 126 8.02 -4.12 -8.91
CA TYR A 126 8.57 -4.45 -10.24
C TYR A 126 7.92 -3.66 -11.39
N CYS A 127 6.79 -2.99 -11.15
CA CYS A 127 6.21 -2.03 -12.08
C CYS A 127 6.48 -0.60 -11.61
N HIS A 128 5.93 -0.20 -10.46
CA HIS A 128 5.97 1.22 -10.07
C HIS A 128 7.36 1.69 -9.61
N ALA A 129 8.07 0.92 -8.78
CA ALA A 129 9.43 1.30 -8.39
C ALA A 129 10.41 1.23 -9.57
N ARG A 130 10.21 0.24 -10.47
CA ARG A 130 11.01 0.08 -11.68
C ARG A 130 10.89 1.26 -12.65
N ASP A 131 9.73 1.90 -12.74
CA ASP A 131 9.56 3.16 -13.51
C ASP A 131 10.49 4.28 -13.00
N GLU A 132 10.88 4.24 -11.72
CA GLU A 132 11.87 5.15 -11.12
C GLU A 132 13.32 4.60 -11.19
N GLY A 133 13.54 3.50 -11.91
CA GLY A 133 14.84 2.84 -12.04
C GLY A 133 15.26 2.05 -10.80
N ARG A 134 14.32 1.69 -9.92
CA ARG A 134 14.62 0.88 -8.72
C ARG A 134 14.72 -0.60 -9.06
N THR A 135 15.58 -1.28 -8.31
CA THR A 135 15.82 -2.72 -8.37
C THR A 135 15.91 -3.30 -6.96
N CYS A 136 15.92 -4.63 -6.86
CA CYS A 136 16.21 -5.35 -5.62
C CYS A 136 17.51 -4.89 -4.94
N GLY A 137 18.49 -4.36 -5.69
CA GLY A 137 19.76 -3.91 -5.14
C GLY A 137 19.79 -2.43 -4.74
N THR A 138 18.82 -1.62 -5.16
CA THR A 138 18.75 -0.19 -4.82
C THR A 138 17.67 0.13 -3.82
N GLY A 139 16.67 -0.73 -3.67
CA GLY A 139 15.54 -0.48 -2.78
C GLY A 139 14.64 0.66 -3.25
N TRP A 140 13.78 1.16 -2.35
CA TRP A 140 12.82 2.23 -2.65
C TRP A 140 12.53 3.12 -1.43
N TYR A 141 11.53 4.00 -1.51
CA TYR A 141 11.16 4.92 -0.42
C TYR A 141 9.65 4.82 -0.13
N PRO A 142 9.22 4.74 1.14
CA PRO A 142 7.81 4.72 1.53
C PRO A 142 6.96 5.83 0.91
N GLU A 143 7.44 7.08 0.93
CA GLU A 143 6.73 8.21 0.32
C GLU A 143 6.46 7.98 -1.17
N ARG A 144 7.47 7.50 -1.92
CA ARG A 144 7.37 7.23 -3.36
C ARG A 144 6.39 6.09 -3.65
N ALA A 145 6.46 5.03 -2.83
CA ALA A 145 5.54 3.90 -2.93
C ALA A 145 4.08 4.33 -2.71
N LEU A 146 3.82 5.18 -1.72
CA LEU A 146 2.50 5.70 -1.42
C LEU A 146 2.00 6.69 -2.49
N VAL A 147 2.87 7.52 -3.07
CA VAL A 147 2.52 8.36 -4.22
C VAL A 147 2.11 7.50 -5.42
N ALA A 148 2.84 6.41 -5.69
CA ALA A 148 2.47 5.47 -6.75
C ALA A 148 1.14 4.76 -6.46
N ALA A 149 0.97 4.24 -5.25
CA ALA A 149 -0.27 3.57 -4.83
C ALA A 149 -1.49 4.49 -4.88
N ARG A 150 -1.33 5.79 -4.59
CA ARG A 150 -2.38 6.81 -4.71
C ARG A 150 -2.71 7.17 -6.15
N SER A 151 -1.71 7.26 -7.02
CA SER A 151 -1.88 7.76 -8.39
C SER A 151 -2.22 6.67 -9.41
N LYS A 152 -1.74 5.45 -9.20
CA LYS A 152 -1.84 4.32 -10.13
C LYS A 152 -2.60 3.12 -9.56
N GLY A 153 -2.77 3.04 -8.24
CA GLY A 153 -3.30 1.86 -7.57
C GLY A 153 -2.32 0.68 -7.53
N VAL A 154 -2.68 -0.33 -6.75
CA VAL A 154 -1.95 -1.59 -6.59
C VAL A 154 -2.92 -2.75 -6.80
N THR A 155 -2.58 -3.68 -7.69
CA THR A 155 -3.39 -4.88 -7.92
C THR A 155 -3.19 -5.93 -6.84
N THR A 156 -3.95 -7.02 -6.90
CA THR A 156 -3.91 -8.10 -5.91
C THR A 156 -2.85 -9.16 -6.24
N GLU A 157 -2.41 -9.89 -5.22
CA GLU A 157 -1.37 -10.91 -5.30
C GLU A 157 -1.69 -12.01 -6.34
N ASP A 158 -2.98 -12.36 -6.53
CA ASP A 158 -3.39 -13.32 -7.57
C ASP A 158 -3.21 -12.81 -9.00
N LYS A 159 -3.24 -11.48 -9.20
CA LYS A 159 -3.04 -10.83 -10.51
C LYS A 159 -1.57 -10.67 -10.86
N TYR A 160 -0.70 -10.57 -9.85
CA TYR A 160 0.73 -10.62 -10.06
C TYR A 160 1.50 -11.15 -8.84
N PRO A 161 1.69 -12.48 -8.75
CA PRO A 161 2.30 -13.10 -7.58
C PRO A 161 3.75 -12.68 -7.36
N TYR A 162 4.14 -12.54 -6.09
CA TYR A 162 5.49 -12.20 -5.72
C TYR A 162 6.47 -13.35 -5.96
N VAL A 163 7.56 -13.03 -6.66
CA VAL A 163 8.74 -13.89 -6.80
C VAL A 163 9.97 -13.00 -6.56
N ALA A 164 10.81 -13.38 -5.60
CA ALA A 164 12.00 -12.60 -5.28
C ALA A 164 12.97 -12.54 -6.46
N GLY A 165 13.36 -11.32 -6.83
CA GLY A 165 14.30 -11.02 -7.92
C GLY A 165 13.75 -9.94 -8.84
N ASP A 166 14.61 -9.22 -9.57
CA ASP A 166 14.14 -8.17 -10.47
C ASP A 166 13.24 -8.74 -11.58
N GLN A 167 12.00 -8.27 -11.64
CA GLN A 167 11.01 -8.62 -12.67
C GLN A 167 10.55 -7.38 -13.45
N ASP A 168 9.68 -7.58 -14.42
CA ASP A 168 8.97 -6.52 -15.14
C ASP A 168 7.47 -6.80 -15.19
N GLY A 169 6.67 -5.90 -15.76
CA GLY A 169 5.21 -6.06 -15.84
C GLY A 169 4.73 -7.15 -16.82
N SER A 170 5.60 -7.96 -17.43
CA SER A 170 5.18 -8.98 -18.41
C SER A 170 4.38 -10.14 -17.80
N GLY A 171 4.48 -10.35 -16.48
CA GLY A 171 3.76 -11.38 -15.74
C GLY A 171 2.38 -10.97 -15.23
N LEU A 172 1.94 -9.72 -15.46
CA LEU A 172 0.63 -9.23 -15.01
C LEU A 172 -0.51 -9.98 -15.71
N ALA A 173 -1.51 -10.40 -14.93
CA ALA A 173 -2.75 -10.98 -15.47
C ALA A 173 -3.46 -9.98 -16.38
N PRO A 174 -4.05 -10.37 -17.53
CA PRO A 174 -4.64 -9.41 -18.48
C PRO A 174 -5.74 -8.49 -17.91
N ASP A 175 -6.39 -8.90 -16.83
CA ASP A 175 -7.48 -8.22 -16.14
C ASP A 175 -7.03 -7.58 -14.80
N TRP A 176 -5.73 -7.36 -14.60
CA TRP A 176 -5.20 -6.81 -13.34
C TRP A 176 -5.78 -5.43 -12.98
N GLN A 177 -6.13 -4.61 -13.98
CA GLN A 177 -6.71 -3.29 -13.78
C GLN A 177 -8.12 -3.32 -13.20
N ASP A 178 -8.81 -4.45 -13.28
CA ASP A 178 -10.17 -4.63 -12.75
C ASP A 178 -10.18 -4.85 -11.24
N SER A 179 -9.00 -4.91 -10.60
CA SER A 179 -8.83 -5.13 -9.17
C SER A 179 -7.68 -4.26 -8.68
N LEU A 180 -7.97 -3.01 -8.33
CA LEU A 180 -6.98 -2.07 -7.77
C LEU A 180 -7.40 -1.58 -6.40
N ALA A 181 -6.45 -1.59 -5.47
CA ALA A 181 -6.52 -0.81 -4.25
C ALA A 181 -5.78 0.50 -4.45
N THR A 182 -6.44 1.61 -4.16
CA THR A 182 -5.88 2.96 -4.29
C THR A 182 -5.86 3.64 -2.94
N VAL A 183 -4.71 4.19 -2.55
CA VAL A 183 -4.59 5.07 -1.37
C VAL A 183 -5.34 6.38 -1.67
N THR A 184 -6.26 6.80 -0.81
CA THR A 184 -6.96 8.08 -0.99
C THR A 184 -6.05 9.26 -0.63
N ASP A 185 -5.38 9.14 0.52
CA ASP A 185 -4.38 10.05 1.05
C ASP A 185 -3.44 9.34 2.03
N PHE A 186 -2.32 9.98 2.35
CA PHE A 186 -1.38 9.49 3.35
C PHE A 186 -0.63 10.63 4.05
N GLU A 187 -0.08 10.35 5.22
CA GLU A 187 0.65 11.32 6.04
C GLU A 187 2.07 10.81 6.31
N MET A 188 3.07 11.67 6.14
CA MET A 188 4.42 11.40 6.66
C MET A 188 4.44 11.74 8.15
N VAL A 189 4.68 10.75 8.99
CA VAL A 189 4.65 10.84 10.47
C VAL A 189 6.04 10.76 11.09
N THR A 190 7.09 10.86 10.27
CA THR A 190 8.50 10.82 10.68
C THR A 190 8.80 11.85 11.77
N GLY A 191 9.38 11.38 12.88
CA GLY A 191 9.78 12.21 14.01
C GLY A 191 8.62 12.65 14.90
N ASP A 192 7.40 12.16 14.67
CA ASP A 192 6.22 12.47 15.49
C ASP A 192 5.60 11.18 16.06
N PRO A 193 6.09 10.70 17.22
CA PRO A 193 5.57 9.49 17.83
C PRO A 193 4.09 9.56 18.22
N LEU A 194 3.57 10.75 18.52
CA LEU A 194 2.15 10.92 18.82
C LEU A 194 1.31 10.69 17.57
N ALA A 195 1.74 11.24 16.43
CA ALA A 195 1.09 10.97 15.14
C ALA A 195 1.20 9.49 14.74
N MET A 196 2.35 8.84 14.97
CA MET A 196 2.52 7.40 14.74
C MET A 196 1.54 6.56 15.58
N LYS A 197 1.46 6.80 16.90
CA LYS A 197 0.51 6.10 17.78
C LYS A 197 -0.94 6.33 17.36
N ARG A 198 -1.30 7.58 17.06
CA ARG A 198 -2.64 7.94 16.60
C ARG A 198 -3.00 7.19 15.32
N ALA A 199 -2.11 7.19 14.33
CA ALA A 199 -2.32 6.49 13.08
C ALA A 199 -2.52 4.98 13.28
N ILE A 200 -1.73 4.35 14.15
CA ILE A 200 -1.90 2.92 14.47
C ILE A 200 -3.28 2.66 15.10
N VAL A 201 -3.72 3.47 16.06
CA VAL A 201 -5.01 3.29 16.76
C VAL A 201 -6.20 3.52 15.82
N GLU A 202 -6.16 4.59 15.04
CA GLU A 202 -7.28 5.03 14.19
C GLU A 202 -7.33 4.29 12.86
N ARG A 203 -6.16 3.99 12.27
CA ARG A 203 -6.00 3.53 10.89
C ARG A 203 -5.20 2.24 10.77
N GLY A 204 -4.77 1.67 11.88
CA GLY A 204 -4.32 0.29 12.01
C GLY A 204 -2.82 0.12 11.95
N ALA A 205 -2.11 0.92 11.14
CA ALA A 205 -0.68 0.71 10.97
C ALA A 205 0.10 1.95 10.49
N VAL A 206 1.42 1.86 10.63
CA VAL A 206 2.40 2.81 10.09
C VAL A 206 3.52 2.03 9.41
N VAL A 207 3.85 2.35 8.16
CA VAL A 207 5.10 1.90 7.57
C VAL A 207 6.23 2.65 8.26
N ALA A 208 7.22 1.96 8.79
CA ALA A 208 8.37 2.59 9.43
C ALA A 208 9.67 1.94 8.98
N CYS A 209 10.69 2.75 8.78
CA CYS A 209 12.01 2.27 8.41
C CYS A 209 12.98 2.40 9.58
N LEU A 210 13.91 1.46 9.68
CA LEU A 210 14.89 1.38 10.75
C LEU A 210 16.26 1.02 10.19
N HIS A 211 17.29 1.32 10.97
CA HIS A 211 18.60 0.73 10.81
C HIS A 211 18.59 -0.71 11.30
N VAL A 212 19.08 -1.62 10.46
CA VAL A 212 19.30 -3.00 10.85
C VAL A 212 20.77 -3.16 11.22
N TYR A 213 21.00 -3.80 12.36
CA TYR A 213 22.31 -4.24 12.82
C TYR A 213 22.39 -5.76 12.76
N GLN A 214 23.61 -6.30 12.72
CA GLN A 214 23.83 -7.74 12.56
C GLN A 214 23.13 -8.60 13.63
N ASP A 215 23.01 -8.12 14.87
CA ASP A 215 22.32 -8.83 15.95
C ASP A 215 20.81 -8.98 15.73
N PHE A 216 20.16 -8.02 15.07
CA PHE A 216 18.72 -8.06 14.77
C PHE A 216 18.29 -9.25 13.90
N PHE A 217 19.16 -9.74 13.01
CA PHE A 217 18.86 -10.94 12.20
C PHE A 217 18.61 -12.18 13.06
N SER A 218 19.15 -12.20 14.29
CA SER A 218 19.00 -13.29 15.25
C SER A 218 17.88 -13.05 16.25
N TYR A 219 17.06 -12.00 16.10
CA TYR A 219 15.97 -11.70 17.04
C TYR A 219 15.01 -12.89 17.19
N GLY A 220 14.76 -13.29 18.44
CA GLY A 220 13.88 -14.41 18.79
C GLY A 220 12.73 -14.07 19.74
N GLY A 221 12.68 -12.85 20.29
CA GLY A 221 11.59 -12.34 21.14
C GLY A 221 12.04 -11.44 22.29
N GLY A 222 11.10 -10.69 22.86
CA GLY A 222 11.36 -9.65 23.87
C GLY A 222 11.49 -8.26 23.25
N VAL A 223 11.87 -7.26 24.05
CA VAL A 223 11.99 -5.88 23.53
C VAL A 223 13.41 -5.67 22.98
N TYR A 224 13.54 -5.61 21.66
CA TYR A 224 14.85 -5.45 21.02
C TYR A 224 15.46 -4.07 21.33
N THR A 225 16.74 -4.11 21.71
CA THR A 225 17.65 -2.97 21.78
C THR A 225 18.95 -3.41 21.13
N HIS A 226 19.57 -2.57 20.30
CA HIS A 226 20.84 -2.95 19.70
C HIS A 226 21.94 -3.11 20.76
N VAL A 227 22.66 -4.23 20.73
CA VAL A 227 23.73 -4.54 21.69
C VAL A 227 25.08 -4.67 21.00
N THR A 228 25.13 -5.30 19.84
CA THR A 228 26.40 -5.60 19.15
C THR A 228 26.22 -5.81 17.65
N GLY A 229 27.33 -5.89 16.93
CA GLY A 229 27.33 -6.10 15.49
C GLY A 229 27.31 -4.81 14.69
N GLU A 230 27.76 -4.90 13.45
CA GLU A 230 27.87 -3.73 12.58
C GLU A 230 26.51 -3.33 12.00
N HIS A 231 26.42 -2.07 11.55
CA HIS A 231 25.28 -1.58 10.79
C HIS A 231 25.25 -2.27 9.43
N ALA A 232 24.15 -2.96 9.14
CA ALA A 232 23.99 -3.76 7.91
C ALA A 232 23.24 -2.98 6.80
N GLY A 233 22.32 -2.08 7.16
CA GLY A 233 21.56 -1.32 6.17
C GLY A 233 20.25 -0.71 6.68
N GLY A 234 19.41 -0.28 5.75
CA GLY A 234 18.07 0.23 6.02
C GLY A 234 16.98 -0.76 5.62
N HIS A 235 15.96 -0.91 6.46
CA HIS A 235 14.84 -1.83 6.26
C HIS A 235 13.52 -1.14 6.61
N CYS A 236 12.44 -1.41 5.89
CA CYS A 236 11.11 -0.97 6.29
C CYS A 236 10.25 -2.15 6.74
N VAL A 237 9.43 -1.88 7.73
CA VAL A 237 8.53 -2.81 8.43
C VAL A 237 7.16 -2.17 8.56
N LEU A 238 6.20 -2.92 9.07
CA LEU A 238 4.90 -2.37 9.48
C LEU A 238 4.83 -2.29 11.00
N LEU A 239 4.63 -1.10 11.56
CA LEU A 239 4.23 -0.94 12.96
C LEU A 239 2.72 -1.15 13.09
N VAL A 240 2.35 -2.08 13.96
CA VAL A 240 0.96 -2.55 14.17
C VAL A 240 0.47 -2.33 15.60
N GLY A 241 1.32 -1.77 16.46
CA GLY A 241 1.00 -1.58 17.86
C GLY A 241 2.12 -0.88 18.62
N TYR A 242 1.83 -0.59 19.88
CA TYR A 242 2.80 -0.08 20.84
C TYR A 242 2.40 -0.47 22.27
N ASP A 243 3.36 -0.46 23.19
CA ASP A 243 3.13 -0.64 24.62
C ASP A 243 4.01 0.35 25.39
N ASP A 244 3.36 1.32 26.06
CA ASP A 244 4.03 2.36 26.84
C ASP A 244 4.58 1.84 28.18
N ASP A 245 4.03 0.75 28.73
CA ASP A 245 4.51 0.12 29.95
C ASP A 245 5.82 -0.65 29.67
N GLU A 246 5.90 -1.32 28.52
CA GLU A 246 7.14 -1.96 28.04
C GLU A 246 8.10 -1.00 27.32
N GLY A 247 7.62 0.19 26.93
CA GLY A 247 8.40 1.21 26.21
C GLY A 247 8.79 0.77 24.80
N CYS A 248 7.88 0.12 24.06
CA CYS A 248 8.20 -0.49 22.77
C CYS A 248 7.14 -0.30 21.68
N TRP A 249 7.59 -0.38 20.43
CA TRP A 249 6.74 -0.58 19.26
C TRP A 249 6.56 -2.06 18.97
N LEU A 250 5.39 -2.45 18.47
CA LEU A 250 5.11 -3.77 17.93
C LEU A 250 5.20 -3.69 16.41
N GLY A 251 6.14 -4.44 15.83
CA GLY A 251 6.41 -4.45 14.39
C GLY A 251 6.14 -5.81 13.76
N ARG A 252 5.64 -5.81 12.53
CA ARG A 252 5.54 -6.95 11.62
C ARG A 252 6.64 -6.84 10.56
N ASN A 253 7.39 -7.93 10.40
CA ASN A 253 8.50 -8.01 9.46
C ASN A 253 8.08 -8.74 8.17
N SER A 254 8.93 -8.68 7.15
CA SER A 254 8.75 -9.28 5.83
C SER A 254 9.76 -10.40 5.55
N TRP A 255 10.17 -11.13 6.58
CA TRP A 255 11.15 -12.24 6.49
C TRP A 255 10.53 -13.60 6.85
N GLY A 256 9.21 -13.72 6.69
CA GLY A 256 8.46 -14.93 6.96
C GLY A 256 8.21 -15.21 8.45
N THR A 257 7.33 -16.17 8.71
CA THR A 257 6.88 -16.53 10.06
C THR A 257 7.93 -17.27 10.90
N GLY A 258 8.99 -17.77 10.26
CA GLY A 258 10.12 -18.44 10.93
C GLY A 258 11.08 -17.48 11.63
N TRP A 259 10.93 -16.17 11.46
CA TRP A 259 11.75 -15.16 12.10
C TRP A 259 11.02 -14.49 13.28
N GLY A 260 11.73 -14.17 14.36
CA GLY A 260 11.16 -13.44 15.51
C GLY A 260 9.98 -14.13 16.20
N GLU A 261 9.00 -13.34 16.60
CA GLU A 261 7.78 -13.78 17.29
C GLU A 261 6.69 -14.14 16.27
N GLY A 262 6.96 -15.14 15.43
CA GLY A 262 6.03 -15.56 14.37
C GLY A 262 5.97 -14.58 13.19
N GLY A 263 7.09 -13.92 12.89
CA GLY A 263 7.20 -12.83 11.89
C GLY A 263 7.12 -11.43 12.48
N TYR A 264 6.86 -11.32 13.79
CA TYR A 264 6.75 -10.05 14.51
C TYR A 264 7.98 -9.80 15.38
N PHE A 265 8.10 -8.56 15.85
CA PHE A 265 9.08 -8.16 16.83
C PHE A 265 8.56 -7.03 17.71
N ARG A 266 9.22 -6.85 18.85
CA ARG A 266 9.10 -5.65 19.67
C ARG A 266 10.44 -4.94 19.68
N ILE A 267 10.42 -3.62 19.57
CA ILE A 267 11.63 -2.79 19.58
C ILE A 267 11.43 -1.63 20.55
N ALA A 268 12.42 -1.38 21.40
CA ALA A 268 12.33 -0.27 22.34
C ALA A 268 12.21 1.06 21.60
N TYR A 269 11.51 2.00 22.20
CA TYR A 269 11.42 3.36 21.70
C TYR A 269 12.79 4.02 21.58
N GLY A 270 12.98 4.81 20.51
CA GLY A 270 14.21 5.52 20.22
C GLY A 270 15.34 4.66 19.63
N GLU A 271 15.14 3.35 19.50
CA GLU A 271 16.13 2.44 18.94
C GLU A 271 16.16 2.50 17.41
N CYS A 272 17.34 2.25 16.85
CA CYS A 272 17.53 1.97 15.43
C CYS A 272 16.92 3.01 14.47
N LEU A 273 16.81 4.27 14.92
CA LEU A 273 16.23 5.37 14.15
C LEU A 273 14.77 5.13 13.71
N ILE A 274 14.04 4.22 14.36
CA ILE A 274 12.73 3.78 13.85
C ILE A 274 11.68 4.90 13.79
N GLU A 275 11.72 5.87 14.71
CA GLU A 275 10.87 7.06 14.63
C GLU A 275 11.46 8.15 13.74
N GLY A 276 12.78 8.12 13.50
CA GLY A 276 13.54 9.22 12.92
C GLY A 276 13.94 9.04 11.46
N TYR A 277 13.79 7.85 10.88
CA TYR A 277 14.21 7.53 9.52
C TYR A 277 13.16 8.01 8.51
N GLU A 278 12.21 7.16 8.14
CA GLU A 278 11.07 7.50 7.31
C GLU A 278 9.90 6.65 7.79
N SER A 279 8.78 7.29 8.08
CA SER A 279 7.55 6.61 8.47
C SER A 279 6.33 7.30 7.91
N ALA A 280 5.38 6.51 7.44
CA ALA A 280 4.18 7.00 6.76
C ALA A 280 2.93 6.21 7.19
N ALA A 281 1.82 6.92 7.31
CA ALA A 281 0.52 6.38 7.64
C ALA A 281 -0.43 6.53 6.45
N VAL A 282 -1.06 5.44 6.03
CA VAL A 282 -2.15 5.48 5.04
C VAL A 282 -3.39 6.05 5.72
N THR A 283 -4.10 6.97 5.05
CA THR A 283 -5.32 7.56 5.59
C THR A 283 -6.53 6.65 5.37
N ASP A 284 -6.72 6.19 4.13
CA ASP A 284 -7.77 5.24 3.75
C ASP A 284 -7.43 4.58 2.41
N VAL A 285 -8.09 3.44 2.13
CA VAL A 285 -7.90 2.67 0.90
C VAL A 285 -9.25 2.39 0.25
N VAL A 286 -9.37 2.70 -1.04
CA VAL A 286 -10.54 2.38 -1.84
C VAL A 286 -10.21 1.27 -2.83
N LEU A 287 -11.10 0.29 -2.93
CA LEU A 287 -11.02 -0.75 -3.94
C LEU A 287 -11.82 -0.30 -5.17
N SER A 288 -11.20 -0.30 -6.35
CA SER A 288 -11.96 -0.30 -7.59
C SER A 288 -12.51 -1.71 -7.80
N GLY A 289 -13.83 -1.82 -7.97
CA GLY A 289 -14.40 -3.01 -8.59
C GLY A 289 -13.93 -3.14 -10.05
N PRO A 290 -14.32 -4.21 -10.76
CA PRO A 290 -14.13 -4.23 -12.21
C PRO A 290 -14.67 -2.92 -12.78
N ALA A 291 -13.94 -2.34 -13.73
CA ALA A 291 -14.53 -1.26 -14.52
C ALA A 291 -15.92 -1.73 -14.93
N PRO A 292 -16.98 -0.91 -14.80
CA PRO A 292 -18.27 -1.33 -15.34
C PRO A 292 -17.99 -1.80 -16.76
N GLU A 293 -18.35 -3.05 -17.08
CA GLU A 293 -18.23 -3.51 -18.47
C GLU A 293 -18.81 -2.39 -19.32
N PRO A 294 -18.15 -1.97 -20.43
CA PRO A 294 -18.78 -1.05 -21.35
C PRO A 294 -20.12 -1.68 -21.69
N THR A 295 -21.20 -1.14 -21.12
CA THR A 295 -22.53 -1.69 -21.29
C THR A 295 -22.70 -1.76 -22.79
N GLU A 296 -22.95 -2.95 -23.35
CA GLU A 296 -23.25 -3.04 -24.77
C GLU A 296 -24.26 -1.93 -25.08
N PRO A 297 -23.96 -1.05 -26.06
CA PRO A 297 -24.81 0.09 -26.31
C PRO A 297 -26.24 -0.44 -26.52
N PRO A 298 -27.26 0.16 -25.87
CA PRO A 298 -28.63 -0.32 -26.00
C PRO A 298 -28.98 -0.51 -27.47
N GLU A 299 -29.76 -1.55 -27.78
CA GLU A 299 -30.15 -1.84 -29.16
C GLU A 299 -30.77 -0.59 -29.79
N TRP A 300 -30.33 -0.26 -31.01
CA TRP A 300 -30.85 0.89 -31.74
C TRP A 300 -32.39 0.81 -31.84
N PRO A 301 -33.16 1.83 -31.41
CA PRO A 301 -34.64 1.81 -31.35
C PRO A 301 -35.36 1.68 -32.70
N GLY A 302 -34.62 1.56 -33.82
CA GLY A 302 -35.20 1.36 -35.15
C GLY A 302 -35.79 2.62 -35.77
N ARG A 303 -35.64 3.80 -35.16
CA ARG A 303 -36.19 5.08 -35.67
C ARG A 303 -35.30 6.27 -35.35
N TYR A 304 -35.28 7.25 -36.25
CA TYR A 304 -34.49 8.47 -36.08
C TYR A 304 -35.08 9.41 -35.01
N LEU A 305 -34.23 9.94 -34.13
CA LEU A 305 -34.60 11.01 -33.20
C LEU A 305 -34.21 12.35 -33.82
N ARG A 306 -35.19 13.22 -34.02
CA ARG A 306 -35.00 14.47 -34.74
C ARG A 306 -35.98 15.55 -34.32
N TYR A 307 -35.65 16.76 -34.75
CA TYR A 307 -36.55 17.91 -34.77
C TYR A 307 -36.14 18.89 -35.88
N PRO A 308 -37.07 19.31 -36.76
CA PRO A 308 -38.47 18.84 -36.93
C PRO A 308 -38.60 17.55 -37.78
N PRO A 309 -39.70 16.77 -37.66
CA PRO A 309 -40.75 16.86 -36.65
C PRO A 309 -40.24 16.43 -35.27
N LEU A 310 -40.87 16.94 -34.19
CA LEU A 310 -40.54 16.56 -32.82
C LEU A 310 -40.71 15.05 -32.61
N THR A 311 -39.63 14.38 -32.19
CA THR A 311 -39.67 12.98 -31.79
C THR A 311 -39.86 12.90 -30.27
N VAL A 312 -40.77 12.06 -29.79
CA VAL A 312 -41.05 11.86 -28.36
C VAL A 312 -41.07 10.38 -28.01
N GLY A 313 -40.61 10.02 -26.81
CA GLY A 313 -40.62 8.64 -26.33
C GLY A 313 -39.54 8.35 -25.29
N ASP A 314 -39.56 7.12 -24.77
CA ASP A 314 -38.57 6.65 -23.79
C ASP A 314 -37.17 6.49 -24.40
N ASP A 315 -37.08 6.21 -25.71
CA ASP A 315 -35.82 6.19 -26.47
C ASP A 315 -35.18 7.59 -26.56
N VAL A 316 -35.99 8.64 -26.68
CA VAL A 316 -35.54 10.03 -26.62
C VAL A 316 -35.02 10.34 -25.22
N ARG A 317 -35.76 9.95 -24.17
CA ARG A 317 -35.33 10.16 -22.78
C ARG A 317 -34.02 9.42 -22.50
N GLN A 318 -33.90 8.16 -22.91
CA GLN A 318 -32.69 7.36 -22.74
C GLN A 318 -31.47 8.01 -23.41
N TRP A 319 -31.64 8.52 -24.64
CA TRP A 319 -30.56 9.25 -25.30
C TRP A 319 -30.21 10.56 -24.57
N GLN A 320 -31.21 11.31 -24.12
CA GLN A 320 -31.01 12.57 -23.37
C GLN A 320 -30.30 12.33 -22.02
N GLU A 321 -30.67 11.29 -21.27
CA GLU A 321 -30.02 10.89 -20.01
C GLU A 321 -28.54 10.58 -20.24
N ARG A 322 -28.22 9.83 -21.31
CA ARG A 322 -26.83 9.55 -21.67
C ARG A 322 -26.05 10.80 -22.06
N MET A 323 -26.68 11.72 -22.79
CA MET A 323 -26.04 13.00 -23.15
C MET A 323 -25.78 13.88 -21.93
N LEU A 324 -26.66 13.85 -20.92
CA LEU A 324 -26.45 14.50 -19.62
C LEU A 324 -25.25 13.90 -18.88
N GLU A 325 -25.12 12.57 -18.84
CA GLU A 325 -23.95 11.89 -18.26
C GLU A 325 -22.64 12.29 -18.95
N ARG A 326 -22.69 12.56 -20.25
CA ARG A 326 -21.56 13.06 -21.06
C ARG A 326 -21.33 14.57 -20.92
N GLY A 327 -22.08 15.25 -20.06
CA GLY A 327 -21.90 16.67 -19.74
C GLY A 327 -22.53 17.65 -20.74
N HIS A 328 -23.46 17.20 -21.59
CA HIS A 328 -24.22 18.11 -22.45
C HIS A 328 -25.36 18.79 -21.69
N ASP A 329 -25.59 20.07 -22.00
CA ASP A 329 -26.64 20.89 -21.40
C ASP A 329 -27.99 20.71 -22.12
N LEU A 330 -28.84 19.83 -21.60
CA LEU A 330 -30.21 19.57 -22.08
C LEU A 330 -31.09 18.94 -20.99
N ASP A 331 -32.40 18.96 -21.15
CA ASP A 331 -33.34 18.25 -20.27
C ASP A 331 -33.66 16.83 -20.79
N ALA A 332 -33.75 15.84 -19.89
CA ALA A 332 -34.22 14.48 -20.20
C ALA A 332 -35.75 14.33 -20.12
N ASP A 333 -36.45 15.17 -20.87
CA ASP A 333 -37.91 15.26 -20.84
C ASP A 333 -38.63 14.23 -21.75
N GLY A 334 -37.87 13.49 -22.56
CA GLY A 334 -38.37 12.57 -23.57
C GLY A 334 -38.89 13.26 -24.83
N GLN A 335 -38.54 14.53 -25.06
CA GLN A 335 -38.91 15.32 -26.23
C GLN A 335 -37.68 15.88 -26.93
N TYR A 336 -37.42 15.42 -28.16
CA TYR A 336 -36.20 15.78 -28.89
C TYR A 336 -36.31 17.20 -29.45
N GLY A 337 -36.11 18.22 -28.63
CA GLY A 337 -36.28 19.63 -29.00
C GLY A 337 -35.05 20.28 -29.64
N PRO A 338 -35.07 21.62 -29.82
CA PRO A 338 -33.90 22.38 -30.29
C PRO A 338 -32.61 22.10 -29.51
N ALA A 339 -32.70 22.00 -28.17
CA ALA A 339 -31.55 21.70 -27.31
C ALA A 339 -30.96 20.31 -27.60
N SER A 340 -31.81 19.28 -27.72
CA SER A 340 -31.38 17.93 -28.09
C SER A 340 -30.72 17.89 -29.48
N ARG A 341 -31.26 18.63 -30.45
CA ARG A 341 -30.65 18.74 -31.79
C ARG A 341 -29.26 19.40 -31.71
N ASP A 342 -29.11 20.48 -30.96
CA ASP A 342 -27.86 21.22 -30.87
C ASP A 342 -26.80 20.40 -30.10
N ALA A 343 -27.18 19.70 -29.04
CA ALA A 343 -26.32 18.75 -28.33
C ALA A 343 -25.89 17.56 -29.22
N CYS A 344 -26.81 17.02 -30.02
CA CYS A 344 -26.50 15.97 -30.98
C CYS A 344 -25.46 16.42 -32.02
N ARG A 345 -25.50 17.68 -32.48
CA ARG A 345 -24.49 18.20 -33.41
C ARG A 345 -23.11 18.24 -32.78
N LEU A 346 -23.01 18.68 -31.52
CA LEU A 346 -21.75 18.71 -30.78
C LEU A 346 -21.17 17.30 -30.65
N LEU A 347 -22.00 16.32 -30.28
CA LEU A 347 -21.58 14.92 -30.21
C LEU A 347 -21.11 14.40 -31.59
N GLN A 348 -21.87 14.70 -32.65
CA GLN A 348 -21.50 14.28 -34.00
C GLN A 348 -20.17 14.89 -34.45
N GLU A 349 -19.91 16.17 -34.16
CA GLU A 349 -18.64 16.83 -34.44
C GLU A 349 -17.48 16.19 -33.67
N GLU A 350 -17.67 15.92 -32.37
CA GLU A 350 -16.69 15.24 -31.51
C GLU A 350 -16.28 13.87 -32.08
N HIS A 351 -17.23 13.12 -32.62
CA HIS A 351 -17.02 11.76 -33.12
C HIS A 351 -16.74 11.71 -34.64
N GLY A 352 -16.52 12.87 -35.28
CA GLY A 352 -16.23 12.94 -36.72
C GLY A 352 -17.39 12.48 -37.62
N LEU A 353 -18.62 12.51 -37.11
CA LEU A 353 -19.85 12.21 -37.83
C LEU A 353 -20.38 13.46 -38.55
N TRP A 354 -21.29 13.25 -39.50
CA TRP A 354 -21.99 14.35 -40.15
C TRP A 354 -22.96 15.03 -39.16
N ALA A 355 -22.70 16.30 -38.81
CA ALA A 355 -23.42 17.05 -37.78
C ALA A 355 -24.80 17.57 -38.23
N ASP A 356 -25.71 16.67 -38.62
CA ASP A 356 -27.08 17.01 -39.00
C ASP A 356 -28.01 17.30 -37.81
N GLY A 357 -27.61 16.92 -36.59
CA GLY A 357 -28.42 17.02 -35.37
C GLY A 357 -29.51 15.96 -35.27
N VAL A 358 -29.37 14.86 -36.01
CA VAL A 358 -30.27 13.71 -36.02
C VAL A 358 -29.58 12.50 -35.40
N VAL A 359 -30.22 11.88 -34.43
CA VAL A 359 -29.74 10.61 -33.89
C VAL A 359 -30.20 9.50 -34.84
N GLY A 360 -29.23 8.93 -35.57
CA GLY A 360 -29.37 7.68 -36.31
C GLY A 360 -28.53 6.56 -35.68
N PRO A 361 -28.43 5.37 -36.31
CA PRO A 361 -27.70 4.23 -35.73
C PRO A 361 -26.25 4.53 -35.33
N LEU A 362 -25.53 5.28 -36.16
CA LEU A 362 -24.13 5.65 -35.88
C LEU A 362 -24.01 6.69 -34.76
N THR A 363 -24.88 7.70 -34.75
CA THR A 363 -24.95 8.69 -33.66
C THR A 363 -25.34 8.01 -32.35
N TRP A 364 -26.28 7.06 -32.38
CA TRP A 364 -26.68 6.28 -31.22
C TRP A 364 -25.53 5.45 -30.70
N GLN A 365 -24.86 4.69 -31.57
CA GLN A 365 -23.66 3.94 -31.20
C GLN A 365 -22.59 4.84 -30.57
N ALA A 366 -22.30 6.00 -31.17
CA ALA A 366 -21.36 6.98 -30.63
C ALA A 366 -21.81 7.59 -29.29
N THR A 367 -23.12 7.69 -29.03
CA THR A 367 -23.65 8.20 -27.76
C THR A 367 -23.34 7.23 -26.61
N PHE A 368 -23.40 5.94 -26.89
CA PHE A 368 -23.28 4.86 -25.90
C PHE A 368 -21.92 4.14 -25.92
N SER A 369 -20.98 4.57 -26.77
CA SER A 369 -19.60 4.09 -26.80
C SER A 369 -18.68 4.77 -25.81
#